data_AF-A0A3C0U5F7-F1
#
_entry.id   AF-A0A3C0U5F7-F1
#
_cell.length_a   1.000
_cell.length_b   1.000
_cell.length_c   1.000
_cell.angle_alpha   90.00
_cell.angle_beta   90.00
_cell.angle_gamma   90.00
#
_symmetry.space_group_name_H-M   'P 1'
#
loop_
_entity.id
_entity.type
_entity.pdbx_description
1 polymer ?
#
loop_
_entity_poly.entity_id
_entity_poly.type
_entity_poly.pdbx_seq_one_letter_code
_entity_poly.pdbx_strand_id
1 'polypeptide(L)' 'KLIGNLLLIHGPLKDLVVMQHNLSLVQEFVSKGIQMDFFPYPMHPHNVRGKDRLHLMTKVLNYIDEALQE' A
#
# COMPACT_ATOMS: atom_id res chain seq x y z
N LYS A 1 9.84 -0.55 16.34
CA LYS A 1 10.10 0.61 15.45
C LYS A 1 10.42 0.03 14.08
N LEU A 2 9.73 0.45 13.01
CA LEU A 2 10.06 0.01 11.65
C LEU A 2 11.35 0.72 11.21
N ILE A 3 12.26 0.00 10.57
CA ILE A 3 13.49 0.53 9.95
C ILE A 3 13.51 -0.06 8.54
N GLY A 4 13.48 0.80 7.53
CA GLY A 4 13.43 0.40 6.11
C GLY A 4 12.23 0.97 5.35
N ASN A 5 12.08 0.50 4.12
CA ASN A 5 11.06 0.94 3.17
C ASN A 5 9.67 0.38 3.53
N LEU A 6 8.61 1.15 3.27
CA LEU A 6 7.22 0.78 3.54
C LEU A 6 6.34 1.01 2.31
N LEU A 7 5.73 -0.07 1.82
CA LEU A 7 4.66 -0.05 0.83
C LEU A 7 3.32 -0.36 1.48
N LEU A 8 2.41 0.60 1.48
CA LEU A 8 1.02 0.46 1.91
C LEU A 8 0.11 0.27 0.68
N ILE A 9 -0.76 -0.74 0.74
CA ILE A 9 -1.69 -1.07 -0.34
C ILE A 9 -3.10 -1.19 0.22
N HIS A 10 -4.08 -0.57 -0.43
CA HIS A 10 -5.47 -0.63 0.06
C HIS A 10 -6.52 -0.59 -1.07
N GLY A 11 -7.56 -1.42 -0.95
CA GLY A 11 -8.78 -1.34 -1.77
C GLY A 11 -9.86 -0.55 -1.03
N PRO A 12 -10.25 0.65 -1.49
CA PRO A 12 -11.10 1.56 -0.72
C PRO A 12 -12.60 1.21 -0.81
N LEU A 13 -12.99 0.21 -1.59
CA LEU A 13 -14.40 -0.04 -1.87
C LEU A 13 -15.01 -0.99 -0.84
N LYS A 14 -15.97 -0.47 -0.06
CA LYS A 14 -16.86 -1.19 0.88
C LYS A 14 -16.22 -2.36 1.63
N ASP A 15 -15.76 -2.10 2.86
CA ASP A 15 -15.55 -3.15 3.85
C ASP A 15 -15.43 -2.63 5.29
N LEU A 16 -15.26 -3.56 6.24
CA LEU A 16 -15.00 -3.30 7.66
C LEU A 16 -13.76 -2.44 7.93
N VAL A 17 -12.76 -2.47 7.03
CA VAL A 17 -11.56 -1.65 7.13
C VAL A 17 -11.66 -0.49 6.13
N VAL A 18 -11.91 0.69 6.67
CA VAL A 18 -12.13 1.90 5.87
C VAL A 18 -10.82 2.61 5.50
N MET A 19 -10.87 3.34 4.39
CA MET A 19 -9.75 4.13 3.85
C MET A 19 -9.20 5.14 4.87
N GLN A 20 -10.04 5.68 5.76
CA GLN A 20 -9.65 6.62 6.81
C GLN A 20 -8.48 6.12 7.67
N HIS A 21 -8.38 4.83 7.96
CA HIS A 21 -7.24 4.30 8.72
C HIS A 21 -5.90 4.53 8.00
N ASN A 22 -5.88 4.34 6.68
CA ASN A 22 -4.69 4.59 5.86
C ASN A 22 -4.39 6.08 5.78
N LEU A 23 -5.41 6.93 5.62
CA LEU A 23 -5.22 8.38 5.54
C LEU A 23 -4.67 8.96 6.86
N SER A 24 -5.17 8.49 8.01
CA SER A 24 -4.63 8.87 9.32
C SER A 24 -3.15 8.47 9.47
N LEU A 25 -2.78 7.28 8.98
CA LEU A 25 -1.40 6.82 9.00
C LEU A 25 -0.50 7.65 8.06
N VAL A 26 -0.96 7.95 6.85
CA VAL A 26 -0.25 8.82 5.90
C VAL A 26 -0.04 10.23 6.50
N GLN A 27 -1.06 10.80 7.13
CA GLN A 27 -0.96 12.09 7.80
C GLN A 27 0.14 12.09 8.88
N GLU A 28 0.27 11.00 9.62
CA GLU A 28 1.30 10.85 10.66
C GLU A 28 2.72 10.67 10.07
N PHE A 29 2.85 10.02 8.92
CA PHE A 29 4.12 9.99 8.20
C PHE A 29 4.52 11.38 7.69
N VAL A 30 3.57 12.13 7.14
CA VAL A 30 3.77 13.51 6.69
C VAL A 30 4.16 14.42 7.86
N SER A 31 3.47 14.34 9.00
CA SER A 31 3.77 15.16 10.18
C SER A 31 5.19 14.93 10.72
N LYS A 32 5.73 13.72 10.53
CA LYS A 32 7.08 13.32 10.96
C LYS A 32 8.15 13.48 9.87
N GLY A 33 7.78 13.91 8.66
CA GLY A 33 8.71 14.01 7.53
C GLY A 33 9.27 12.68 7.07
N ILE A 34 8.55 11.57 7.30
CA ILE A 34 8.95 10.23 6.88
C ILE A 34 8.31 9.93 5.52
N GLN A 35 9.13 9.47 4.57
CA GLN A 35 8.65 9.03 3.25
C GLN A 35 8.13 7.59 3.32
N MET A 36 7.09 7.31 2.54
CA MET A 36 6.50 5.99 2.41
C MET A 36 5.78 5.86 1.05
N ASP A 37 5.59 4.64 0.55
CA ASP A 37 4.89 4.39 -0.71
C ASP A 37 3.45 3.96 -0.46
N PHE A 38 2.49 4.65 -1.06
CA PHE A 38 1.08 4.29 -0.95
C PHE A 38 0.45 4.00 -2.32
N PHE A 39 -0.13 2.81 -2.47
CA PHE A 39 -0.77 2.37 -3.71
C PHE A 39 -2.24 1.94 -3.45
N PRO A 40 -3.22 2.79 -3.77
CA PRO A 40 -4.61 2.38 -3.71
C PRO A 40 -4.98 1.53 -4.94
N TYR A 41 -5.91 0.60 -4.76
CA TYR A 41 -6.62 -0.07 -5.86
C TYR A 41 -8.04 0.49 -5.93
N PRO A 42 -8.26 1.60 -6.65
CA PRO A 42 -9.59 2.20 -6.74
C PRO A 42 -10.59 1.18 -7.26
N MET A 43 -11.82 1.29 -6.80
CA MET A 43 -12.91 0.42 -7.22
C MET A 43 -12.80 -1.06 -6.83
N HIS A 44 -11.76 -1.46 -6.09
CA HIS A 44 -11.63 -2.83 -5.58
C HIS A 44 -12.14 -2.97 -4.14
N PRO A 45 -12.88 -4.06 -3.83
CA PRO A 45 -13.11 -4.49 -2.46
C PRO A 45 -11.87 -5.09 -1.82
N HIS A 46 -11.96 -5.54 -0.56
CA HIS A 46 -10.87 -6.31 0.03
C HIS A 46 -10.71 -7.62 -0.74
N ASN A 47 -9.46 -7.93 -1.11
CA ASN A 47 -9.05 -8.90 -2.13
C ASN A 47 -9.14 -8.37 -3.56
N VAL A 48 -8.05 -7.76 -4.03
CA VAL A 48 -7.82 -7.50 -5.45
C VAL A 48 -7.83 -8.84 -6.19
N ARG A 49 -8.71 -8.96 -7.20
CA ARG A 49 -8.97 -10.20 -7.94
C ARG A 49 -8.90 -9.98 -9.45
N GLY A 50 -8.95 -11.07 -10.20
CA GLY A 50 -8.94 -11.04 -11.66
C GLY A 50 -7.61 -10.52 -12.21
N LYS A 51 -7.67 -9.81 -13.33
CA LYS A 51 -6.49 -9.26 -14.03
C LYS A 51 -5.64 -8.37 -13.10
N ASP A 52 -6.27 -7.62 -12.21
CA ASP A 52 -5.58 -6.68 -11.34
C ASP A 52 -4.82 -7.38 -10.20
N ARG A 53 -5.10 -8.66 -9.94
CA ARG A 53 -4.28 -9.47 -9.02
C ARG A 53 -2.88 -9.68 -9.57
N LEU A 54 -2.72 -9.81 -10.88
CA LEU A 54 -1.40 -9.87 -11.50
C LEU A 54 -0.66 -8.55 -11.26
N HIS A 55 -1.31 -7.41 -11.48
CA HIS A 55 -0.74 -6.09 -11.18
C HIS A 55 -0.31 -5.96 -9.71
N LEU A 56 -1.14 -6.44 -8.77
CA LEU A 56 -0.79 -6.48 -7.34
C LEU A 56 0.46 -7.30 -7.06
N MET A 57 0.52 -8.53 -7.56
CA MET A 57 1.70 -9.37 -7.33
C MET A 57 2.95 -8.77 -7.99
N THR A 58 2.84 -8.22 -9.19
CA THR A 58 3.96 -7.53 -9.86
C THR A 58 4.44 -6.32 -9.05
N LYS A 59 3.54 -5.47 -8.55
CA LYS A 59 3.92 -4.29 -7.74
C LYS A 59 4.62 -4.70 -6.44
N VAL A 60 4.15 -5.75 -5.77
CA VAL A 60 4.76 -6.28 -4.54
C VAL A 60 6.15 -6.86 -4.83
N LEU A 61 6.28 -7.69 -5.87
CA LEU A 61 7.55 -8.33 -6.22
C LEU A 61 8.60 -7.30 -6.65
N ASN A 62 8.23 -6.34 -7.50
CA ASN A 62 9.14 -5.27 -7.91
C ASN A 62 9.66 -4.47 -6.71
N TYR A 63 8.79 -4.18 -5.72
CA TYR A 63 9.21 -3.47 -4.51
C TYR A 63 10.21 -4.26 -3.66
N ILE A 64 10.03 -5.59 -3.59
CA ILE A 64 10.96 -6.48 -2.90
C ILE A 64 12.28 -6.56 -3.67
N ASP A 65 12.22 -6.74 -4.99
CA ASP A 65 13.41 -6.83 -5.83
C ASP A 65 14.23 -5.53 -5.77
N GLU A 66 13.59 -4.36 -5.81
CA GLU A 66 14.23 -3.05 -5.61
C GLU A 66 14.96 -3.00 -4.25
N ALA A 67 14.30 -3.45 -3.18
CA ALA A 67 14.88 -3.46 -1.84
C ALA A 67 16.00 -4.52 -1.62
N LEU A 68 16.08 -5.55 -2.48
CA LEU A 68 17.12 -6.59 -2.42
C LEU A 68 18.32 -6.31 -3.33
N GLN A 69 18.18 -5.39 -4.29
CA GLN A 69 19.27 -4.97 -5.16
C GLN A 69 20.13 -3.83 -4.57
N GLU A 70 19.73 -3.30 -3.42
CA GLU A 70 20.51 -2.39 -2.56
C GLU A 70 21.44 -3.15 -1.60
#